data_AF-A0A8C2RTH0-F1
#
_entry.id   AF-A0A8C2RTH0-F1
#
_cell.length_a   1.000
_cell.length_b   1.000
_cell.length_c   1.000
_cell.angle_alpha   90.00
_cell.angle_beta   90.00
_cell.angle_gamma   90.00
#
_symmetry.space_group_name_H-M   'P 1'
#
loop_
_entity.id
_entity.type
_entity.pdbx_description
1 polymer ?
#
loop_
_entity_poly.entity_id
_entity_poly.type
_entity_poly.pdbx_seq_one_letter_code
_entity_poly.pdbx_strand_id
1 'polypeptide(L)' 'IFELYIKSGAGNIVVNLTGRLNKCGVISPRFDVQLKDLEKWQNNLLSSHQFDFIVLTTSAGIMDNEEAR' A
#
# COMPACT_ATOMS: atom_id res chain seq x y z
N ILE A 1 9.46 5.73 14.89
CA ILE A 1 10.78 5.95 14.28
C ILE A 1 11.23 4.57 13.81
N PHE A 2 11.35 4.37 12.50
CA PHE A 2 11.90 3.14 11.93
C PHE A 2 13.38 3.40 11.61
N GLU A 3 14.27 2.48 11.97
CA GLU A 3 15.68 2.55 11.61
C GLU A 3 15.95 1.59 10.44
N LEU A 4 16.56 2.12 9.37
CA LEU A 4 16.92 1.36 8.18
C LEU A 4 18.43 1.04 8.24
N TYR A 5 18.80 -0.24 8.20
CA TYR A 5 20.19 -0.67 8.08
C TYR A 5 20.42 -1.35 6.72
N ILE A 6 21.14 -0.67 5.81
CA ILE A 6 21.42 -1.19 4.46
C ILE A 6 22.80 -1.87 4.44
N LYS A 7 22.86 -3.13 3.98
CA LYS A 7 24.11 -3.79 3.58
C LYS A 7 23.93 -4.46 2.19
N SER A 8 24.91 -4.23 1.31
CA SER A 8 24.98 -4.61 -0.12
C SER A 8 24.70 -6.11 -0.37
N GLY A 9 24.04 -6.56 -1.46
CA GLY A 9 23.84 -5.93 -2.78
C GLY A 9 22.42 -5.96 -3.38
N ALA A 10 21.39 -6.32 -2.61
CA ALA A 10 19.97 -6.08 -2.92
C ALA A 10 19.18 -5.53 -1.71
N GLY A 11 19.88 -5.18 -0.63
CA GLY A 11 19.33 -4.60 0.59
C GLY A 11 18.53 -5.58 1.44
N ASN A 12 18.96 -5.79 2.68
CA ASN A 12 18.07 -6.37 3.70
C ASN A 12 17.30 -5.23 4.36
N ILE A 13 15.98 -5.36 4.49
CA ILE A 13 15.13 -4.39 5.20
C ILE A 13 14.67 -5.06 6.50
N VAL A 14 15.01 -4.45 7.63
CA VAL A 14 14.50 -4.85 8.95
C VAL A 14 13.43 -3.85 9.36
N VAL A 15 12.25 -4.35 9.73
CA VAL A 15 11.12 -3.53 10.18
C VAL A 15 10.67 -4.00 11.56
N ASN A 16 10.59 -3.09 12.51
CA ASN A 16 9.99 -3.36 13.82
C ASN A 16 8.47 -3.18 13.75
N LEU A 17 7.72 -4.27 13.97
CA LEU A 17 6.27 -4.23 13.98
C LEU A 17 5.76 -3.68 15.32
N THR A 18 4.85 -2.71 15.27
CA THR A 18 4.21 -2.12 16.46
C THR A 18 3.00 -2.91 16.95
N GLY A 19 2.69 -4.05 16.33
CA GLY A 19 1.50 -4.86 16.62
C GLY A 19 0.20 -4.35 16.00
N ARG A 20 0.24 -3.29 15.17
CA ARG A 20 -0.95 -2.71 14.50
C ARG A 20 -1.20 -3.24 13.08
N LEU A 21 -0.29 -4.05 12.55
CA LEU A 21 -0.44 -4.63 11.21
C LEU A 21 -1.32 -5.88 11.28
N ASN A 22 -2.51 -5.79 10.71
CA ASN A 22 -3.44 -6.93 10.62
C ASN A 22 -3.11 -7.84 9.44
N LYS A 23 -3.05 -7.25 8.23
CA LYS A 23 -2.75 -7.94 6.98
C LYS A 23 -2.11 -6.96 5.99
N CYS A 24 -1.10 -7.42 5.26
CA CYS A 24 -0.47 -6.69 4.17
C CYS A 24 -0.17 -7.67 3.03
N GLY A 25 -0.33 -7.25 1.79
CA GLY A 25 -0.14 -8.09 0.61
C GLY A 25 -0.07 -7.30 -0.68
N VAL A 26 0.24 -7.98 -1.77
CA VAL A 26 0.34 -7.39 -3.12
C VAL A 26 -0.79 -7.92 -3.98
N ILE A 27 -1.38 -7.04 -4.79
CA ILE A 27 -2.33 -7.42 -5.84
C ILE A 27 -1.54 -7.76 -7.10
N SER A 28 -1.76 -8.96 -7.64
CA SER A 28 -1.09 -9.45 -8.86
C SER A 28 -2.09 -10.08 -9.83
N PRO A 29 -2.04 -9.74 -11.14
CA PRO A 29 -1.19 -8.71 -11.74
C PRO A 29 -1.56 -7.30 -11.22
N ARG A 30 -0.68 -6.32 -11.45
CA ARG A 30 -1.01 -4.92 -11.17
C ARG A 30 -2.00 -4.45 -12.23
N PHE A 31 -3.27 -4.31 -11.84
CA PHE A 31 -4.33 -3.85 -12.73
C PHE A 31 -4.29 -2.34 -12.88
N ASP A 32 -4.56 -1.87 -14.10
CA ASP A 32 -4.82 -0.45 -14.34
C ASP A 32 -6.23 -0.12 -13.82
N VAL A 33 -6.30 0.80 -12.86
CA VAL A 33 -7.55 1.20 -12.21
C VAL A 33 -7.87 2.64 -12.57
N GLN A 34 -9.08 2.88 -13.06
CA GLN A 34 -9.58 4.24 -13.29
C GLN A 34 -10.12 4.84 -11.99
N LEU A 35 -10.07 6.16 -11.87
CA LEU A 35 -10.55 6.90 -10.70
C LEU A 35 -12.02 6.57 -10.34
N LYS A 36 -12.86 6.36 -11.35
CA LYS A 36 -14.27 5.98 -11.18
C LYS A 36 -14.47 4.59 -10.54
N ASP A 37 -13.49 3.70 -10.68
CA ASP A 37 -13.57 2.32 -10.22
C ASP A 37 -12.94 2.15 -8.82
N LEU A 38 -12.26 3.19 -8.31
CA LEU A 38 -11.49 3.14 -7.07
C LEU A 38 -12.34 2.76 -5.86
N GLU A 39 -13.58 3.27 -5.79
CA GLU A 39 -14.52 2.92 -4.72
C GLU A 39 -14.92 1.44 -4.75
N LYS A 40 -15.14 0.87 -5.94
CA LYS A 40 -15.41 -0.57 -6.10
C LYS A 40 -14.23 -1.40 -5.61
N TRP A 41 -13.00 -1.00 -5.92
CA TRP A 41 -11.81 -1.69 -5.44
C TRP A 41 -11.64 -1.59 -3.92
N GLN A 42 -11.88 -0.41 -3.33
CA GLN A 42 -11.88 -0.24 -1.87
C GLN A 42 -12.88 -1.16 -1.19
N ASN A 43 -14.13 -1.20 -1.65
CA ASN A 43 -15.19 -2.06 -1.08
C ASN A 43 -14.86 -3.56 -1.14
N ASN A 44 -14.11 -3.99 -2.16
CA ASN A 44 -13.77 -5.40 -2.34
C ASN A 44 -12.52 -5.82 -1.57
N LEU A 45 -11.60 -4.89 -1.30
CA LEU A 45 -10.27 -5.18 -0.77
C LEU A 45 -10.11 -4.80 0.69
N LEU A 46 -10.77 -3.72 1.12
CA LEU A 46 -10.64 -3.17 2.45
C LEU A 46 -11.79 -3.65 3.34
N SER A 47 -11.45 -3.94 4.60
CA SER A 47 -12.45 -4.28 5.61
C SER A 47 -13.10 -3.02 6.20
N SER A 48 -12.37 -1.90 6.17
CA SER A 48 -12.84 -0.58 6.60
C SER A 48 -12.20 0.53 5.80
N HIS A 49 -13.00 1.53 5.39
CA HIS A 49 -12.50 2.74 4.71
C HIS A 49 -11.77 3.70 5.64
N GLN A 50 -11.86 3.52 6.97
CA GLN A 50 -11.33 4.49 7.93
C GLN A 50 -9.86 4.26 8.28
N PHE A 51 -9.36 3.02 8.15
CA PHE A 51 -8.03 2.64 8.64
C PHE A 51 -7.25 1.72 7.70
N ASP A 52 -7.89 1.14 6.67
CA ASP A 52 -7.20 0.33 5.68
C ASP A 52 -6.84 1.20 4.46
N PHE A 53 -5.71 0.89 3.83
CA PHE A 53 -5.18 1.68 2.72
C PHE A 53 -4.87 0.79 1.51
N ILE A 54 -5.08 1.33 0.31
CA ILE A 54 -4.60 0.77 -0.96
C ILE A 54 -3.51 1.68 -1.50
N VAL A 55 -2.34 1.11 -1.73
CA VAL A 55 -1.21 1.83 -2.33
C VAL A 55 -1.23 1.68 -3.84
N LEU A 56 -1.23 2.81 -4.55
CA LEU A 56 -1.31 2.92 -6.00
C LEU A 56 0.00 3.47 -6.56
N THR A 57 0.37 3.02 -7.76
CA THR A 57 1.43 3.67 -8.54
C THR A 57 0.76 4.58 -9.57
N THR A 58 1.00 5.87 -9.48
CA THR A 58 0.45 6.90 -10.39
C THR A 58 1.59 7.62 -11.12
N SER A 59 1.25 8.47 -12.08
CA SER A 59 2.24 9.32 -12.78
C SER A 59 2.93 10.33 -11.86
N ALA A 60 2.32 10.68 -10.72
CA ALA A 60 2.90 11.57 -9.72
C ALA A 60 3.74 10.83 -8.66
N GLY A 61 3.73 9.49 -8.67
CA GLY A 61 4.45 8.66 -7.71
C GLY A 61 3.55 7.63 -7.03
N ILE A 62 4.07 7.06 -5.95
CA ILE A 62 3.35 6.09 -5.11
C ILE A 62 2.54 6.87 -4.07
N MET A 63 1.23 6.64 -4.03
CA MET A 63 0.29 7.33 -3.13
C MET A 63 -0.81 6.37 -2.68
N ASP A 64 -1.56 6.73 -1.64
CA ASP A 64 -2.72 5.95 -1.21
C ASP A 64 -4.00 6.34 -1.97
N ASN A 65 -5.08 5.59 -1.71
CA ASN A 65 -6.38 5.77 -2.35
C ASN A 65 -7.15 7.02 -1.90
N GLU A 66 -6.78 7.69 -0.81
CA GLU A 66 -7.34 8.98 -0.43
C GLU A 66 -6.63 10.12 -1.17
N GLU A 67 -5.30 10.07 -1.26
CA GLU A 67 -4.50 11.05 -2.01
C GLU A 67 -4.75 10.96 -3.53
N ALA A 68 -5.05 9.78 -4.04
CA ALA A 68 -5.35 9.57 -5.47
C ALA A 68 -6.75 10.04 -5.90
N ARG A 69 -7.64 10.44 -4.97
CA ARG A 69 -8.96 10.99 -5.28
C ARG A 69 -8.86 12.41 -5.84
#